data_AF-A0A208ZJA4-F1
#
_entry.id   AF-A0A208ZJA4-F1
#
_cell.length_a   1.000
_cell.length_b   1.000
_cell.length_c   1.000
_cell.angle_alpha   90.00
_cell.angle_beta   90.00
_cell.angle_gamma   90.00
#
_symmetry.space_group_name_H-M   'P 1'
#
loop_
_entity.id
_entity.type
_entity.pdbx_description
1 polymer ?
#
loop_
_entity_poly.entity_id
_entity_poly.type
_entity_poly.pdbx_seq_one_letter_code
_entity_poly.pdbx_strand_id
1 'polypeptide(L)'
;MGYGINKIFVFKVIIALMACFVVFSIHQLGHEWYMGHFKPQSRGVTLGFVMFYMNFIVMPAVFISPFLKARFSLVMIVSVFVIMFTTWYSTNPLRVTLMFLSGFMGYLFVILGLTIVNKIHDKKMIVRNIEPH
;
A
#
# COMPACT_ATOMS: atom_id res chain seq x y z
N MET A 1 21.61 0.90 -24.68
CA MET A 1 20.56 -0.07 -24.28
C MET A 1 19.87 0.21 -22.93
N GLY A 2 20.19 1.28 -22.17
CA GLY A 2 19.62 1.50 -20.82
C GLY A 2 18.36 2.40 -20.68
N TYR A 3 17.89 3.06 -21.74
CA TYR A 3 16.89 4.13 -21.61
C TYR A 3 15.44 3.64 -21.34
N GLY A 4 15.12 2.39 -21.71
CA GLY A 4 13.78 1.81 -21.55
C GLY A 4 13.52 1.22 -20.17
N ILE A 5 14.50 0.50 -19.60
CA ILE A 5 14.40 -0.17 -18.29
C ILE A 5 14.25 0.88 -17.17
N ASN A 6 14.99 1.99 -17.27
CA ASN A 6 14.92 3.08 -16.30
C ASN A 6 13.51 3.70 -16.21
N LYS A 7 12.79 3.86 -17.32
CA LYS A 7 11.43 4.45 -17.28
C LYS A 7 10.44 3.55 -16.55
N ILE A 8 10.46 2.24 -16.81
CA ILE A 8 9.56 1.28 -16.14
C ILE A 8 9.85 1.23 -14.64
N PHE A 9 11.13 1.23 -14.26
CA PHE A 9 11.54 1.26 -12.86
C PHE A 9 11.09 2.56 -12.16
N VAL A 10 11.28 3.72 -12.81
CA VAL A 10 10.84 5.02 -12.29
C VAL A 10 9.32 5.06 -12.11
N PHE A 11 8.53 4.52 -13.05
CA PHE A 11 7.07 4.43 -12.87
C PHE A 11 6.67 3.57 -11.68
N LYS A 12 7.36 2.44 -11.43
CA LYS A 12 7.12 1.61 -10.24
C LYS A 12 7.43 2.36 -8.94
N VAL A 13 8.53 3.10 -8.90
CA VAL A 13 8.89 3.95 -7.75
C VAL A 13 7.83 5.02 -7.50
N ILE A 14 7.36 5.70 -8.55
CA ILE A 14 6.31 6.73 -8.43
C ILE A 14 5.02 6.12 -7.90
N ILE A 15 4.59 4.96 -8.41
CA ILE A 15 3.40 4.26 -7.91
C ILE A 15 3.57 3.87 -6.44
N ALA A 16 4.75 3.38 -6.05
CA ALA A 16 5.05 3.02 -4.66
C ALA A 16 4.93 4.23 -3.73
N LEU A 17 5.50 5.38 -4.13
CA LEU A 17 5.43 6.63 -3.37
C LEU A 17 3.99 7.15 -3.25
N MET A 18 3.23 7.15 -4.35
CA MET A 18 1.82 7.54 -4.32
C MET A 18 0.99 6.61 -3.44
N ALA A 19 1.23 5.29 -3.49
CA ALA A 19 0.54 4.34 -2.63
C ALA A 19 0.85 4.59 -1.14
N CYS A 20 2.10 4.86 -0.78
CA CYS A 20 2.46 5.23 0.59
C CYS A 20 1.75 6.50 1.04
N PHE A 21 1.63 7.50 0.15
CA PHE A 21 0.88 8.72 0.43
C PHE A 21 -0.61 8.44 0.66
N VAL A 22 -1.23 7.60 -0.17
CA VAL A 22 -2.64 7.19 -0.01
C VAL A 22 -2.86 6.47 1.32
N VAL A 23 -1.99 5.53 1.70
CA VAL A 23 -2.06 4.85 3.01
C VAL A 23 -2.01 5.87 4.14
N PHE A 24 -1.08 6.83 4.06
CA PHE A 24 -0.94 7.87 5.07
C PHE A 24 -2.19 8.75 5.17
N SER A 25 -2.71 9.25 4.03
CA SER A 25 -3.91 10.09 4.00
C SER A 25 -5.15 9.37 4.53
N ILE A 26 -5.39 8.11 4.13
CA ILE A 26 -6.55 7.34 4.58
C ILE A 26 -6.45 7.04 6.08
N HIS A 27 -5.24 6.69 6.56
CA HIS A 27 -5.03 6.43 7.97
C HIS A 27 -5.24 7.70 8.82
N GLN A 28 -4.71 8.85 8.38
CA GLN A 28 -4.90 10.15 9.02
C GLN A 28 -6.39 10.52 9.09
N LEU A 29 -7.10 10.42 7.96
CA LEU A 29 -8.52 10.72 7.86
C LEU A 29 -9.37 9.80 8.75
N GLY A 30 -9.09 8.49 8.72
CA GLY A 30 -9.78 7.51 9.55
C GLY A 30 -9.52 7.72 11.05
N HIS A 31 -8.31 8.15 11.42
CA HIS A 31 -7.97 8.51 12.78
C HIS A 31 -8.67 9.79 13.24
N GLU A 32 -8.73 10.82 12.40
CA GLU A 32 -9.47 12.06 12.69
C GLU A 32 -10.97 11.82 12.83
N TRP A 33 -11.56 11.03 11.92
CA TRP A 33 -12.96 10.65 12.00
C TRP A 33 -13.27 9.85 13.28
N TYR A 34 -12.34 8.98 13.68
CA TYR A 34 -12.42 8.24 14.94
C TYR A 34 -12.34 9.15 16.16
N MET A 35 -11.39 10.08 16.21
CA MET A 35 -11.26 11.06 17.30
C MET A 35 -12.45 12.02 17.39
N GLY A 36 -13.15 12.26 16.27
CA GLY A 36 -14.38 13.05 16.23
C GLY A 36 -15.58 12.37 16.90
N HIS A 37 -15.64 11.02 16.88
CA HIS A 37 -16.76 10.26 17.45
C HIS A 37 -16.45 9.62 18.80
N PHE A 38 -15.18 9.33 19.08
CA PHE A 38 -14.75 8.63 20.29
C PHE A 38 -13.56 9.32 20.93
N LYS A 39 -13.62 9.58 22.24
CA LYS A 39 -12.45 10.01 23.04
C LYS A 39 -11.69 8.77 23.51
N PRO A 40 -10.50 8.45 22.97
CA PRO A 40 -9.75 7.30 23.45
C PRO A 40 -9.08 7.59 24.80
N GLN A 41 -9.24 6.65 25.74
CA GLN A 41 -8.61 6.73 27.07
C GLN A 41 -7.12 6.33 27.06
N SER A 42 -6.65 5.55 26.07
CA SER A 42 -5.24 5.16 25.96
C SER A 42 -4.46 6.11 25.04
N ARG A 43 -3.58 6.92 25.62
CA ARG A 43 -2.85 8.00 24.92
C ARG A 43 -1.40 7.69 24.52
N GLY A 44 -0.73 6.74 25.17
CA GLY A 44 0.72 6.53 24.99
C GLY A 44 1.10 5.26 24.22
N VAL A 45 0.99 4.11 24.89
CA VAL A 45 1.53 2.83 24.40
C VAL A 45 0.82 2.36 23.12
N THR A 46 -0.51 2.49 23.08
CA THR A 46 -1.30 2.05 21.93
C THR A 46 -1.11 2.94 20.70
N LEU A 47 -0.80 4.23 20.89
CA LEU A 47 -0.54 5.18 19.81
C LEU A 47 0.85 4.92 19.18
N GLY A 48 1.86 4.72 20.03
CA GLY A 48 3.21 4.33 19.58
C GLY A 48 3.21 2.99 18.84
N PHE A 49 2.40 2.04 19.30
CA PHE A 49 2.23 0.75 18.62
C PHE A 49 1.67 0.91 17.19
N VAL A 50 0.62 1.71 17.02
CA VAL A 50 0.03 2.00 15.69
C VAL A 50 1.07 2.66 14.78
N MET A 51 1.80 3.65 15.32
CA MET A 51 2.80 4.40 14.57
C MET A 51 3.98 3.50 14.16
N PHE A 52 4.37 2.55 15.02
CA PHE A 52 5.39 1.56 14.70
C PHE A 52 4.92 0.61 13.60
N TYR A 53 3.72 0.01 13.72
CA TYR A 53 3.19 -0.91 12.71
C TYR A 53 2.99 -0.23 11.36
N MET A 54 2.47 0.99 11.34
CA MET A 54 2.29 1.74 10.10
C MET A 54 3.61 2.05 9.41
N ASN A 55 4.58 2.61 10.13
CA ASN A 55 5.83 3.05 9.52
C ASN A 55 6.83 1.92 9.25
N PHE A 56 6.90 0.88 10.09
CA PHE A 56 7.91 -0.17 9.99
C PHE A 56 7.42 -1.46 9.34
N ILE A 57 6.11 -1.67 9.24
CA ILE A 57 5.56 -2.91 8.68
C ILE A 57 4.71 -2.61 7.45
N VAL A 58 3.64 -1.82 7.60
CA VAL A 58 2.66 -1.59 6.52
C VAL A 58 3.28 -0.77 5.39
N MET A 59 3.90 0.38 5.70
CA MET A 59 4.48 1.28 4.71
C MET A 59 5.61 0.62 3.88
N PRO A 60 6.62 -0.05 4.49
CA PRO A 60 7.63 -0.77 3.72
C PRO A 60 7.06 -1.96 2.95
N ALA A 61 6.06 -2.68 3.48
CA ALA A 61 5.40 -3.76 2.73
C ALA A 61 4.69 -3.22 1.46
N VAL A 62 3.97 -2.11 1.58
CA VAL A 62 3.31 -1.44 0.44
C VAL A 62 4.33 -0.85 -0.54
N PHE A 63 5.45 -0.33 -0.04
CA PHE A 63 6.52 0.20 -0.89
C PHE A 63 7.24 -0.88 -1.70
N ILE A 64 7.44 -2.06 -1.12
CA ILE A 64 8.11 -3.22 -1.74
C ILE A 64 7.17 -3.97 -2.70
N SER A 65 5.86 -3.89 -2.48
CA SER A 65 4.81 -4.52 -3.30
C SER A 65 4.99 -4.41 -4.83
N PRO A 66 5.22 -3.23 -5.44
CA PRO A 66 5.37 -3.09 -6.90
C PRO A 66 6.67 -3.68 -7.48
N PHE A 67 7.65 -3.97 -6.63
CA PHE A 67 8.92 -4.58 -7.03
C PHE A 67 8.87 -6.11 -7.01
N LEU A 68 7.99 -6.69 -6.19
CA LEU A 68 7.81 -8.14 -6.09
C LEU A 68 6.81 -8.68 -7.11
N LYS A 69 6.93 -9.97 -7.41
CA LYS A 69 5.90 -10.72 -8.14
C LYS A 69 4.58 -10.65 -7.36
N ALA A 70 3.46 -10.44 -8.05
CA ALA A 70 2.14 -10.28 -7.43
C ALA A 70 1.81 -11.39 -6.40
N ARG A 71 2.19 -12.65 -6.68
CA ARG A 71 2.01 -13.77 -5.75
C ARG A 71 2.75 -13.58 -4.42
N PHE A 72 4.02 -13.18 -4.45
CA PHE A 72 4.81 -12.96 -3.24
C PHE A 72 4.37 -11.70 -2.48
N SER A 73 4.02 -10.64 -3.22
CA SER A 73 3.49 -9.40 -2.64
C SER A 73 2.17 -9.66 -1.89
N LEU A 74 1.27 -10.46 -2.46
CA LEU A 74 -0.01 -10.82 -1.85
C LEU A 74 0.20 -11.66 -0.58
N VAL A 75 1.08 -12.68 -0.64
CA VAL A 75 1.40 -13.52 0.53
C VAL A 75 2.00 -12.69 1.66
N MET A 76 2.93 -11.77 1.35
CA MET A 76 3.52 -10.86 2.34
C MET A 76 2.45 -10.01 3.03
N ILE A 77 1.57 -9.35 2.27
CA ILE A 77 0.54 -8.48 2.84
C ILE A 77 -0.49 -9.26 3.65
N VAL A 78 -0.93 -10.42 3.16
CA VAL A 78 -1.85 -11.29 3.91
C VAL A 78 -1.20 -11.77 5.21
N SER A 79 0.07 -12.17 5.18
CA SER A 79 0.79 -12.59 6.40
C SER A 79 0.88 -11.47 7.44
N VAL A 80 1.20 -10.24 7.01
CA VAL A 80 1.21 -9.05 7.87
C VAL A 80 -0.15 -8.82 8.52
N PHE A 81 -1.22 -8.90 7.74
CA PHE A 81 -2.57 -8.72 8.26
C PHE A 81 -3.01 -9.83 9.22
N VAL A 82 -2.71 -11.10 8.91
CA VAL A 82 -3.04 -12.23 9.81
C VAL A 82 -2.34 -12.06 11.15
N ILE A 83 -1.03 -11.77 11.15
CA ILE A 83 -0.26 -11.54 12.39
C ILE A 83 -0.87 -10.38 13.18
N MET A 84 -1.19 -9.27 12.50
CA MET A 84 -1.76 -8.07 13.13
C MET A 84 -3.14 -8.34 13.77
N PHE A 85 -3.99 -9.13 13.10
CA PHE A 85 -5.28 -9.54 13.64
C PHE A 85 -5.13 -10.49 14.84
N THR A 86 -4.27 -11.51 14.74
CA THR A 86 -4.12 -12.49 15.82
C THR A 86 -3.53 -11.90 17.09
N THR A 87 -2.64 -10.90 16.98
CA THR A 87 -1.98 -10.33 18.17
C THR A 87 -2.74 -9.18 18.82
N TRP A 88 -3.54 -8.39 18.07
CA TRP A 88 -4.03 -7.10 18.59
C TRP A 88 -5.54 -6.86 18.45
N TYR A 89 -6.27 -7.74 17.77
CA TYR A 89 -7.72 -7.58 17.60
C TYR A 89 -8.46 -7.61 18.94
N SER A 90 -7.99 -8.41 19.90
CA SER A 90 -8.60 -8.52 21.24
C SER A 90 -8.47 -7.23 22.08
N THR A 91 -7.47 -6.39 21.83
CA THR A 91 -7.16 -5.24 22.70
C THR A 91 -7.70 -3.94 22.10
N ASN A 92 -7.62 -3.76 20.78
CA ASN A 92 -8.04 -2.52 20.11
C ASN A 92 -8.58 -2.82 18.70
N PRO A 93 -9.75 -3.48 18.58
CA PRO A 93 -10.26 -3.96 17.28
C PRO A 93 -10.41 -2.83 16.26
N LEU A 94 -10.85 -1.64 16.70
CA LEU A 94 -11.08 -0.52 15.80
C LEU A 94 -9.77 0.06 15.21
N ARG A 95 -8.69 0.12 15.99
CA ARG A 95 -7.37 0.59 15.50
C ARG A 95 -6.78 -0.40 14.51
N VAL A 96 -6.93 -1.69 14.76
CA VAL A 96 -6.49 -2.77 13.86
C VAL A 96 -7.28 -2.73 12.55
N THR A 97 -8.60 -2.54 12.61
CA THR A 97 -9.44 -2.42 11.41
C THR A 97 -9.08 -1.19 10.57
N LEU A 98 -8.80 -0.04 11.20
CA LEU A 98 -8.32 1.16 10.49
C LEU A 98 -6.99 0.92 9.80
N MET A 99 -6.04 0.27 10.49
CA MET A 99 -4.75 -0.08 9.90
C MET A 99 -4.86 -1.07 8.75
N PHE A 100 -5.76 -2.05 8.88
CA PHE A 100 -6.09 -2.98 7.82
C PHE A 100 -6.67 -2.26 6.61
N LEU A 101 -7.66 -1.39 6.82
CA LEU A 101 -8.36 -0.70 5.75
C LEU A 101 -7.43 0.24 4.97
N SER A 102 -6.56 0.99 5.66
CA SER A 102 -5.61 1.88 4.98
C SER A 102 -4.55 1.10 4.21
N GLY A 103 -4.00 0.04 4.80
CA GLY A 103 -3.04 -0.85 4.12
C GLY A 103 -3.65 -1.54 2.91
N PHE A 104 -4.90 -2.00 3.02
CA PHE A 104 -5.63 -2.64 1.93
C PHE A 104 -5.88 -1.68 0.78
N MET A 105 -6.33 -0.45 1.08
CA MET A 105 -6.52 0.59 0.06
C MET A 105 -5.20 0.99 -0.62
N GLY A 106 -4.11 1.10 0.13
CA GLY A 106 -2.77 1.30 -0.43
C GLY A 106 -2.35 0.21 -1.39
N TYR A 107 -2.59 -1.05 -1.02
CA TYR A 107 -2.28 -2.20 -1.87
C TYR A 107 -3.12 -2.24 -3.15
N LEU A 108 -4.43 -1.99 -3.05
CA LEU A 108 -5.32 -1.88 -4.20
C LEU A 108 -4.83 -0.80 -5.17
N PHE A 109 -4.39 0.34 -4.65
CA PHE A 109 -3.84 1.42 -5.45
C PHE A 109 -2.58 0.99 -6.22
N VAL A 110 -1.68 0.25 -5.58
CA VAL A 110 -0.48 -0.32 -6.24
C VAL A 110 -0.87 -1.27 -7.38
N ILE A 111 -1.80 -2.21 -7.13
CA ILE A 111 -2.22 -3.18 -8.16
C ILE A 111 -2.88 -2.47 -9.34
N LEU A 112 -3.78 -1.53 -9.08
CA LEU A 112 -4.46 -0.77 -10.13
C LEU A 112 -3.45 0.05 -10.93
N GLY A 113 -2.56 0.78 -10.27
CA GLY A 113 -1.50 1.55 -10.93
C GLY A 113 -0.61 0.68 -11.82
N LEU A 114 -0.18 -0.49 -11.31
CA LEU A 114 0.65 -1.42 -12.06
C LEU A 114 -0.09 -2.02 -13.26
N THR A 115 -1.38 -2.35 -13.10
CA THR A 115 -2.23 -2.88 -14.17
C THR A 115 -2.43 -1.86 -15.28
N ILE A 116 -2.68 -0.59 -14.93
CA ILE A 116 -2.82 0.50 -15.89
C ILE A 116 -1.52 0.71 -16.67
N VAL A 117 -0.37 0.77 -15.98
CA VAL A 117 0.93 0.93 -16.64
C VAL A 117 1.23 -0.24 -17.59
N ASN A 118 0.98 -1.48 -17.16
CA ASN A 118 1.16 -2.66 -18.01
C ASN A 118 0.25 -2.61 -19.24
N LYS A 119 -1.02 -2.23 -19.07
CA LYS A 119 -1.98 -2.10 -20.19
C LYS A 119 -1.59 -0.99 -21.17
N ILE A 120 -1.10 0.14 -20.67
CA ILE A 120 -0.60 1.25 -21.51
C ILE A 120 0.66 0.81 -22.27
N HIS A 121 1.56 0.08 -21.62
CA HIS A 121 2.78 -0.42 -22.25
C HIS A 121 2.47 -1.43 -23.37
N ASP A 122 1.52 -2.34 -23.12
CA ASP A 122 1.06 -3.34 -24.08
C ASP A 122 0.42 -2.67 -25.32
N LYS A 123 -0.49 -1.71 -25.09
CA LYS A 123 -1.09 -0.90 -26.17
C LYS A 123 -0.04 -0.16 -27.00
N LYS A 124 1.00 0.39 -26.36
CA LYS A 124 2.07 1.13 -27.05
C LYS A 124 2.99 0.22 -27.87
N MET A 125 3.17 -1.04 -27.46
CA MET A 125 3.89 -2.06 -28.23
C MET A 125 3.09 -2.49 -29.47
N ILE A 126 1.77 -2.65 -29.34
CA ILE A 126 0.88 -2.99 -30.46
C ILE A 126 0.89 -1.90 -31.53
N VAL A 127 0.73 -0.63 -31.15
CA VAL A 127 0.73 0.49 -32.11
C VAL A 127 2.07 0.58 -32.87
N ARG A 128 3.19 0.40 -32.18
CA ARG A 128 4.52 0.36 -32.82
C ARG A 128 4.73 -0.82 -33.78
N ASN A 129 3.98 -1.91 -33.63
CA ASN A 129 4.07 -3.08 -34.50
C ASN A 129 3.15 -2.97 -35.74
N ILE A 130 2.15 -2.07 -35.70
CA ILE A 130 1.19 -1.83 -36.79
C ILE A 130 1.71 -0.74 -37.74
N GLU A 131 2.57 0.16 -37.28
CA GLU A 131 3.38 1.04 -38.13
C GLU A 131 4.84 0.53 -38.20
N PRO A 132 5.12 -0.61 -38.87
CA PRO A 132 6.46 -0.83 -39.35
C PRO A 132 6.68 0.19 -40.47
N HIS A 133 7.73 1.00 -40.34
CA HIS A 133 8.20 1.83 -41.44
C HIS A 133 8.33 1.04 -42.74
#